data_AF-A0A1J8RBP6-F1
#
_entry.id   AF-A0A1J8RBP6-F1
#
_cell.length_a   1.000
_cell.length_b   1.000
_cell.length_c   1.000
_cell.angle_alpha   90.00
_cell.angle_beta   90.00
_cell.angle_gamma   90.00
#
_symmetry.space_group_name_H-M   'P 1'
#
loop_
_entity.id
_entity.type
_entity.pdbx_description
1 polymer ?
#
loop_
_entity_poly.entity_id
_entity_poly.type
_entity_poly.pdbx_seq_one_letter_code
_entity_poly.pdbx_strand_id
1 'polypeptide(L)'
;MRSMLSARYKDRYLTGQGANTHARNAVSSIQAKIDAAHVRYNAARNAIINIAPHVNNIGWQVEFHLLDTNDVRSMSDLLDGETQGTKSISWIWKMRGAATSEEDCEGSLEAMHIEWCKAHACTMRWAEEVELLKEEMQRILQYLEWEAVLWDKHAVEFHSSDDTEYEGCIAYAKWQADLHRSLALQFTHQWKDTCAWMDSVDTEDEL
;
A
#
# COMPACT_ATOMS: atom_id res chain seq x y z
N MET A 1 21.95 -11.75 -9.42
CA MET A 1 20.66 -11.15 -9.02
C MET A 1 19.95 -10.33 -10.13
N ARG A 2 20.65 -9.58 -11.01
CA ARG A 2 20.01 -8.74 -12.05
C ARG A 2 19.14 -9.46 -13.11
N SER A 3 19.41 -10.73 -13.44
CA SER A 3 18.66 -11.43 -14.50
C SER A 3 17.25 -11.86 -14.08
N MET A 4 17.06 -12.22 -12.81
CA MET A 4 15.76 -12.67 -12.26
C MET A 4 14.77 -11.52 -12.15
N LEU A 5 15.23 -10.35 -11.67
CA LEU A 5 14.43 -9.13 -11.60
C LEU A 5 14.01 -8.65 -13.01
N SER A 6 14.93 -8.74 -13.99
CA SER A 6 14.63 -8.40 -15.39
C SER A 6 13.60 -9.34 -16.02
N ALA A 7 13.66 -10.64 -15.76
CA ALA A 7 12.70 -11.60 -16.30
C ALA A 7 11.27 -11.36 -15.79
N ARG A 8 11.10 -11.13 -14.47
CA ARG A 8 9.79 -10.87 -13.86
C ARG A 8 9.20 -9.53 -14.25
N TYR A 9 10.03 -8.49 -14.40
CA TYR A 9 9.61 -7.20 -14.94
C TYR A 9 9.08 -7.35 -16.38
N LYS A 10 9.81 -8.09 -17.23
CA LYS A 10 9.39 -8.33 -18.61
C LYS A 10 8.08 -9.13 -18.68
N ASP A 11 7.91 -10.14 -17.84
CA ASP A 11 6.69 -10.96 -17.78
C ASP A 11 5.47 -10.15 -17.30
N ARG A 12 5.67 -9.18 -16.40
CA ARG A 12 4.60 -8.34 -15.84
C ARG A 12 4.21 -7.15 -16.73
N TYR A 13 5.16 -6.58 -17.49
CA TYR A 13 4.96 -5.30 -18.19
C TYR A 13 5.13 -5.33 -19.72
N LEU A 14 5.57 -6.44 -20.34
CA LEU A 14 5.75 -6.52 -21.79
C LEU A 14 4.87 -7.62 -22.42
N THR A 15 4.03 -7.24 -23.37
CA THR A 15 3.23 -8.15 -24.22
C THR A 15 3.87 -8.32 -25.61
N GLY A 16 3.74 -9.50 -26.23
CA GLY A 16 4.14 -9.75 -27.63
C GLY A 16 5.57 -10.28 -27.86
N GLN A 17 6.16 -11.01 -26.91
CA GLN A 17 7.52 -11.57 -27.05
C GLN A 17 7.56 -12.89 -27.85
N GLY A 18 8.63 -13.07 -28.63
CA GLY A 18 9.00 -14.37 -29.22
C GLY A 18 9.54 -15.38 -28.20
N ALA A 19 9.70 -16.64 -28.59
CA ALA A 19 10.08 -17.73 -27.68
C ALA A 19 11.50 -17.58 -27.10
N ASN A 20 11.61 -17.07 -25.87
CA ASN A 20 12.87 -16.96 -25.11
C ASN A 20 13.25 -18.27 -24.40
N THR A 21 13.68 -19.29 -25.15
CA THR A 21 13.98 -20.64 -24.63
C THR A 21 15.18 -20.70 -23.68
N HIS A 22 16.30 -20.07 -24.01
CA HIS A 22 17.52 -20.11 -23.17
C HIS A 22 17.34 -19.41 -21.82
N ALA A 23 16.72 -18.23 -21.80
CA ALA A 23 16.43 -17.52 -20.56
C ALA A 23 15.44 -18.31 -19.68
N ARG A 24 14.43 -18.93 -20.29
CA ARG A 24 13.48 -19.81 -19.57
C ARG A 24 14.17 -21.04 -18.98
N ASN A 25 15.10 -21.67 -19.70
CA ASN A 25 15.86 -22.80 -19.18
C ASN A 25 16.74 -22.40 -17.99
N ALA A 26 17.37 -21.23 -18.04
CA ALA A 26 18.14 -20.72 -16.91
C ALA A 26 17.25 -20.48 -15.68
N VAL A 27 16.09 -19.84 -15.85
CA VAL A 27 15.11 -19.63 -14.77
C VAL A 27 14.61 -20.96 -14.21
N SER A 28 14.25 -21.91 -15.06
CA SER A 28 13.81 -23.25 -14.66
C SER A 28 14.89 -23.99 -13.86
N SER A 29 16.16 -23.89 -14.28
CA SER A 29 17.27 -24.51 -13.54
C SER A 29 17.48 -23.92 -12.15
N ILE A 30 17.21 -22.62 -11.97
CA ILE A 30 17.28 -21.98 -10.65
C ILE A 30 16.07 -22.39 -9.82
N GLN A 31 14.87 -22.42 -10.40
CA GLN A 31 13.66 -22.87 -9.71
C GLN A 31 13.81 -24.29 -9.18
N ALA A 32 14.34 -25.21 -10.00
CA ALA A 32 14.60 -26.59 -9.58
C ALA A 32 15.58 -26.67 -8.38
N LYS A 33 16.58 -25.78 -8.32
CA LYS A 33 17.50 -25.69 -7.17
C LYS A 33 16.79 -25.18 -5.92
N ILE A 34 15.91 -24.18 -6.09
CA ILE A 34 15.09 -23.63 -5.01
C ILE A 34 14.17 -24.73 -4.44
N ASP A 35 13.46 -25.46 -5.31
CA ASP A 35 12.55 -26.54 -4.91
C ASP A 35 13.31 -27.67 -4.19
N ALA A 36 14.49 -28.03 -4.69
CA ALA A 36 15.35 -29.02 -4.03
C ALA A 36 15.81 -28.55 -2.64
N ALA A 37 16.14 -27.26 -2.47
CA ALA A 37 16.49 -26.70 -1.17
C ALA A 37 15.29 -26.70 -0.21
N HIS A 38 14.11 -26.35 -0.71
CA HIS A 38 12.85 -26.38 0.05
C HIS A 38 12.54 -27.79 0.60
N VAL A 39 12.65 -28.81 -0.25
CA VAL A 39 12.46 -30.22 0.16
C VAL A 39 13.48 -30.63 1.23
N ARG A 40 14.76 -30.28 1.03
CA ARG A 40 15.81 -30.62 2.01
C ARG A 40 15.59 -29.96 3.37
N TYR A 41 15.20 -28.69 3.39
CA TYR A 41 14.91 -27.97 4.63
C TYR A 41 13.75 -28.63 5.39
N ASN A 42 12.63 -28.89 4.71
CA ASN A 42 11.47 -29.52 5.34
C ASN A 42 11.76 -30.96 5.81
N ALA A 43 12.59 -31.71 5.07
CA ALA A 43 13.05 -33.03 5.52
C ALA A 43 13.92 -32.95 6.78
N ALA A 44 14.86 -32.01 6.85
CA ALA A 44 15.69 -31.78 8.03
C ALA A 44 14.84 -31.34 9.23
N ARG A 45 13.89 -30.44 9.03
CA ARG A 45 12.93 -30.00 10.06
C ARG A 45 12.10 -31.16 10.59
N ASN A 46 11.63 -32.06 9.73
CA ASN A 46 10.91 -33.26 10.16
C ASN A 46 11.78 -34.19 11.00
N ALA A 47 13.08 -34.32 10.69
CA ALA A 47 14.01 -35.05 11.54
C ALA A 47 14.15 -34.38 12.93
N ILE A 48 14.24 -33.05 12.98
CA ILE A 48 14.28 -32.30 14.25
C ILE A 48 13.00 -32.53 15.06
N ILE A 49 11.81 -32.51 14.44
CA ILE A 49 10.54 -32.82 15.11
C ILE A 49 10.58 -34.18 15.80
N ASN A 50 11.15 -35.19 15.12
CA ASN A 50 11.25 -36.54 15.67
C ASN A 50 12.28 -36.66 16.80
N ILE A 51 13.36 -35.89 16.74
CA ILE A 51 14.46 -35.96 17.71
C ILE A 51 14.22 -35.06 18.93
N ALA A 52 13.54 -33.93 18.77
CA ALA A 52 13.35 -32.90 19.80
C ALA A 52 12.76 -33.43 21.12
N PRO A 53 11.77 -34.35 21.14
CA PRO A 53 11.26 -34.94 22.38
C PRO A 53 12.32 -35.69 23.19
N HIS A 54 13.37 -36.20 22.54
CA HIS A 54 14.41 -37.00 23.17
C HIS A 54 15.60 -36.18 23.68
N VAL A 55 15.78 -34.96 23.16
CA VAL A 55 16.94 -34.09 23.48
C VAL A 55 16.58 -32.98 24.47
N ASN A 56 15.33 -32.90 24.91
CA ASN A 56 14.80 -31.81 25.74
C ASN A 56 15.11 -30.41 25.14
N ASN A 57 15.16 -30.33 23.81
CA ASN A 57 15.39 -29.09 23.08
C ASN A 57 14.05 -28.35 22.95
N ILE A 58 13.86 -27.33 23.78
CA ILE A 58 12.66 -26.51 23.83
C ILE A 58 12.98 -25.19 23.14
N GLY A 59 12.15 -24.77 22.17
CA GLY A 59 12.29 -23.47 21.51
C GLY A 59 12.76 -23.50 20.05
N TRP A 60 13.21 -24.65 19.52
CA TRP A 60 13.62 -24.78 18.11
C TRP A 60 12.51 -24.38 17.12
N GLN A 61 11.24 -24.45 17.52
CA GLN A 61 10.08 -24.06 16.71
C GLN A 61 10.01 -22.55 16.43
N VAL A 62 10.64 -21.73 17.27
CA VAL A 62 10.72 -20.27 17.10
C VAL A 62 11.74 -19.91 16.03
N GLU A 63 12.77 -20.73 15.85
CA GLU A 63 13.80 -20.51 14.83
C GLU A 63 13.47 -21.25 13.52
N PHE A 64 12.91 -22.47 13.59
CA PHE A 64 12.64 -23.29 12.41
C PHE A 64 11.14 -23.45 12.14
N HIS A 65 10.57 -22.49 11.43
CA HIS A 65 9.20 -22.54 10.93
C HIS A 65 9.02 -23.56 9.80
N LEU A 66 7.79 -23.99 9.55
CA LEU A 66 7.48 -24.75 8.34
C LEU A 66 7.75 -23.82 7.15
N LEU A 67 8.55 -24.28 6.18
CA LEU A 67 8.78 -23.53 4.96
C LEU A 67 7.64 -23.86 3.98
N ASP A 68 6.75 -22.91 3.76
CA ASP A 68 5.72 -22.99 2.72
C ASP A 68 6.28 -22.45 1.38
N THR A 69 5.67 -22.85 0.26
CA THR A 69 6.02 -22.35 -1.07
C THR A 69 5.86 -20.84 -1.19
N ASN A 70 4.95 -20.25 -0.40
CA ASN A 70 4.71 -18.80 -0.37
C ASN A 70 5.81 -18.01 0.38
N ASP A 71 6.57 -18.68 1.24
CA ASP A 71 7.67 -18.06 2.00
C ASP A 71 8.91 -17.89 1.13
N VAL A 72 9.07 -18.73 0.10
CA VAL A 72 10.21 -18.72 -0.82
C VAL A 72 10.02 -17.64 -1.88
N ARG A 73 10.16 -16.39 -1.45
CA ARG A 73 9.99 -15.20 -2.28
C ARG A 73 11.06 -14.16 -2.02
N SER A 74 11.28 -13.30 -3.01
CA SER A 74 12.14 -12.12 -2.86
C SER A 74 11.56 -11.18 -1.83
N MET A 75 12.43 -10.41 -1.14
CA MET A 75 12.00 -9.39 -0.20
C MET A 75 11.08 -8.34 -0.85
N SER A 76 11.20 -8.11 -2.16
CA SER A 76 10.37 -7.17 -2.92
C SER A 76 9.08 -7.77 -3.52
N ASP A 77 8.87 -9.10 -3.46
CA ASP A 77 7.71 -9.74 -4.08
C ASP A 77 6.41 -9.46 -3.31
N LEU A 78 5.31 -9.33 -4.03
CA LEU A 78 3.94 -9.20 -3.51
C LEU A 78 3.21 -10.53 -3.72
N LEU A 79 2.49 -11.00 -2.71
CA LEU A 79 1.52 -12.08 -2.88
C LEU A 79 0.22 -11.57 -3.54
N ASP A 80 -0.57 -12.51 -4.05
CA ASP A 80 -1.91 -12.21 -4.56
C ASP A 80 -2.78 -11.60 -3.43
N GLY A 81 -3.25 -10.38 -3.65
CA GLY A 81 -4.00 -9.61 -2.67
C GLY A 81 -3.16 -8.73 -1.74
N GLU A 82 -1.83 -8.83 -1.77
CA GLU A 82 -0.96 -7.85 -1.10
C GLU A 82 -0.81 -6.59 -1.96
N THR A 83 -0.82 -5.44 -1.28
CA THR A 83 -0.44 -4.14 -1.84
C THR A 83 0.90 -3.74 -1.24
N GLN A 84 1.55 -2.70 -1.79
CA GLN A 84 2.79 -2.19 -1.20
C GLN A 84 2.62 -1.76 0.28
N GLY A 85 1.41 -1.38 0.69
CA GLY A 85 1.10 -1.00 2.06
C GLY A 85 0.79 -2.16 3.00
N THR A 86 0.38 -3.32 2.49
CA THR A 86 -0.02 -4.50 3.29
C THR A 86 0.96 -5.66 3.20
N LYS A 87 1.99 -5.53 2.36
CA LYS A 87 2.98 -6.55 2.13
C LYS A 87 3.77 -6.87 3.41
N SER A 88 3.92 -8.17 3.66
CA SER A 88 4.80 -8.67 4.71
C SER A 88 6.08 -9.28 4.13
N ILE A 89 7.23 -8.99 4.76
CA ILE A 89 8.47 -9.67 4.42
C ILE A 89 8.42 -11.10 4.98
N SER A 90 8.74 -12.09 4.15
CA SER A 90 8.81 -13.51 4.54
C SER A 90 9.76 -13.71 5.73
N TRP A 91 9.41 -14.63 6.62
CA TRP A 91 10.16 -14.90 7.86
C TRP A 91 11.61 -15.33 7.59
N ILE A 92 11.89 -15.93 6.43
CA ILE A 92 13.25 -16.33 6.00
C ILE A 92 14.21 -15.14 6.05
N TRP A 93 13.73 -13.96 5.67
CA TRP A 93 14.51 -12.73 5.66
C TRP A 93 14.63 -12.05 7.03
N LYS A 94 13.82 -12.47 8.01
CA LYS A 94 13.86 -11.97 9.40
C LYS A 94 14.80 -12.80 10.27
N MET A 95 15.22 -13.98 9.80
CA MET A 95 16.08 -14.89 10.54
C MET A 95 17.52 -14.39 10.61
N ARG A 96 18.09 -14.41 11.82
CA ARG A 96 19.48 -14.00 12.06
C ARG A 96 20.44 -15.12 11.63
N GLY A 97 21.47 -14.79 10.86
CA GLY A 97 22.54 -15.73 10.50
C GLY A 97 22.28 -16.64 9.29
N ALA A 98 21.33 -16.29 8.42
CA ALA A 98 21.07 -17.04 7.17
C ALA A 98 22.18 -16.87 6.12
N ALA A 99 23.02 -15.84 6.25
CA ALA A 99 24.15 -15.60 5.36
C ALA A 99 25.32 -16.52 5.70
N THR A 100 25.77 -17.32 4.72
CA THR A 100 26.89 -18.26 4.87
C THR A 100 28.25 -17.62 4.58
N SER A 101 28.27 -16.40 4.04
CA SER A 101 29.48 -15.62 3.76
C SER A 101 29.30 -14.15 4.13
N GLU A 102 30.40 -13.43 4.29
CA GLU A 102 30.39 -11.98 4.57
C GLU A 102 29.73 -11.18 3.42
N GLU A 103 29.96 -11.59 2.16
CA GLU A 103 29.36 -10.96 0.98
C GLU A 103 27.83 -11.17 0.93
N ASP A 104 27.36 -12.38 1.27
CA ASP A 104 25.92 -12.67 1.37
C ASP A 104 25.26 -11.87 2.51
N CYS A 105 26.00 -11.65 3.60
CA CYS A 105 25.52 -10.88 4.76
C CYS A 105 25.33 -9.41 4.38
N GLU A 106 26.33 -8.80 3.74
CA GLU A 106 26.28 -7.41 3.28
C GLU A 106 25.14 -7.21 2.27
N GLY A 107 25.02 -8.09 1.28
CA GLY A 107 23.94 -8.00 0.29
C GLY A 107 22.54 -8.17 0.90
N SER A 108 22.40 -9.02 1.92
CA SER A 108 21.13 -9.19 2.65
C SER A 108 20.79 -7.96 3.50
N LEU A 109 21.80 -7.37 4.16
CA LEU A 109 21.62 -6.14 4.95
C LEU A 109 21.27 -4.95 4.04
N GLU A 110 21.93 -4.82 2.89
CA GLU A 110 21.63 -3.79 1.90
C GLU A 110 20.19 -3.91 1.37
N ALA A 111 19.75 -5.14 1.03
CA ALA A 111 18.37 -5.38 0.61
C ALA A 111 17.35 -5.00 1.70
N MET A 112 17.65 -5.32 2.97
CA MET A 112 16.82 -4.95 4.11
C MET A 112 16.76 -3.44 4.32
N HIS A 113 17.89 -2.74 4.22
CA HIS A 113 17.93 -1.28 4.29
C HIS A 113 17.13 -0.63 3.17
N ILE A 114 17.20 -1.17 1.95
CA ILE A 114 16.41 -0.66 0.81
C ILE A 114 14.90 -0.80 1.09
N GLU A 115 14.45 -1.96 1.55
CA GLU A 115 13.02 -2.15 1.86
C GLU A 115 12.57 -1.31 3.07
N TRP A 116 13.45 -1.11 4.07
CA TRP A 116 13.20 -0.16 5.17
C TRP A 116 13.06 1.27 4.66
N CYS A 117 13.99 1.76 3.83
CA CYS A 117 13.93 3.10 3.24
C CYS A 117 12.67 3.30 2.41
N LYS A 118 12.22 2.27 1.67
CA LYS A 118 10.96 2.31 0.92
C LYS A 118 9.75 2.42 1.86
N ALA A 119 9.67 1.56 2.88
CA ALA A 119 8.58 1.58 3.85
C ALA A 119 8.52 2.92 4.60
N HIS A 120 9.69 3.45 4.98
CA HIS A 120 9.82 4.73 5.64
C HIS A 120 9.38 5.89 4.72
N ALA A 121 9.83 5.90 3.46
CA ALA A 121 9.39 6.89 2.49
C ALA A 121 7.88 6.82 2.20
N CYS A 122 7.28 5.63 2.18
CA CYS A 122 5.83 5.48 2.08
C CYS A 122 5.11 6.04 3.32
N THR A 123 5.65 5.80 4.51
CA THR A 123 5.09 6.36 5.76
C THR A 123 5.11 7.89 5.73
N MET A 124 6.23 8.49 5.33
CA MET A 124 6.34 9.94 5.17
C MET A 124 5.33 10.48 4.15
N ARG A 125 5.19 9.84 2.98
CA ARG A 125 4.20 10.26 1.99
C ARG A 125 2.77 10.10 2.46
N TRP A 126 2.45 9.03 3.19
CA TRP A 126 1.12 8.85 3.76
C TRP A 126 0.80 9.93 4.78
N ALA A 127 1.76 10.36 5.60
CA ALA A 127 1.58 11.49 6.49
C ALA A 127 1.26 12.78 5.71
N GLU A 128 2.03 13.07 4.65
CA GLU A 128 1.76 14.20 3.75
C GLU A 128 0.37 14.10 3.09
N GLU A 129 -0.02 12.92 2.60
CA GLU A 129 -1.33 12.69 1.96
C GLU A 129 -2.49 12.89 2.95
N VAL A 130 -2.33 12.50 4.21
CA VAL A 130 -3.33 12.74 5.27
C VAL A 130 -3.49 14.24 5.52
N GLU A 131 -2.38 14.99 5.66
CA GLU A 131 -2.42 16.43 5.85
C GLU A 131 -3.07 17.15 4.65
N LEU A 132 -2.70 16.76 3.42
CA LEU A 132 -3.31 17.27 2.20
C LEU A 132 -4.81 16.95 2.13
N LEU A 133 -5.22 15.75 2.54
CA LEU A 133 -6.63 15.37 2.53
C LEU A 133 -7.45 16.20 3.53
N LYS A 134 -6.90 16.49 4.72
CA LYS A 134 -7.54 17.40 5.69
C LYS A 134 -7.75 18.78 5.09
N GLU A 135 -6.72 19.33 4.46
CA GLU A 135 -6.76 20.63 3.82
C GLU A 135 -7.77 20.64 2.66
N GLU A 136 -7.83 19.59 1.84
CA GLU A 136 -8.81 19.53 0.75
C GLU A 136 -10.25 19.37 1.24
N MET A 137 -10.48 18.65 2.33
CA MET A 137 -11.80 18.63 2.98
C MET A 137 -12.22 20.06 3.37
N GLN A 138 -11.31 20.84 3.97
CA GLN A 138 -11.60 22.23 4.35
C GLN A 138 -11.84 23.13 3.12
N ARG A 139 -11.02 22.99 2.07
CA ARG A 139 -11.17 23.75 0.81
C ARG A 139 -12.47 23.46 0.09
N ILE A 140 -12.92 22.20 0.07
CA ILE A 140 -14.20 21.83 -0.53
C ILE A 140 -15.34 22.54 0.19
N LEU A 141 -15.34 22.59 1.52
CA LEU A 141 -16.38 23.30 2.28
C LEU A 141 -16.37 24.79 1.98
N GLN A 142 -15.19 25.42 1.95
CA GLN A 142 -15.05 26.84 1.62
C GLN A 142 -15.49 27.14 0.18
N TYR A 143 -15.15 26.26 -0.77
CA TYR A 143 -15.55 26.38 -2.16
C TYR A 143 -17.07 26.29 -2.32
N LEU A 144 -17.72 25.32 -1.68
CA LEU A 144 -19.18 25.18 -1.72
C LEU A 144 -19.90 26.41 -1.15
N GLU A 145 -19.42 26.96 -0.03
CA GLU A 145 -19.99 28.19 0.53
C GLU A 145 -19.77 29.39 -0.38
N TRP A 146 -18.56 29.52 -0.95
CA TRP A 146 -18.26 30.59 -1.90
C TRP A 146 -19.16 30.51 -3.15
N GLU A 147 -19.39 29.32 -3.67
CA GLU A 147 -20.27 29.09 -4.83
C GLU A 147 -21.72 29.37 -4.48
N ALA A 148 -22.19 28.99 -3.29
CA ALA A 148 -23.53 29.35 -2.80
C ALA A 148 -23.73 30.87 -2.72
N VAL A 149 -22.74 31.60 -2.20
CA VAL A 149 -22.76 33.07 -2.15
C VAL A 149 -22.75 33.67 -3.55
N LEU A 150 -22.02 33.07 -4.50
CA LEU A 150 -22.01 33.51 -5.89
C LEU A 150 -23.39 33.35 -6.54
N TRP A 151 -24.06 32.22 -6.33
CA TRP A 151 -25.42 31.99 -6.80
C TRP A 151 -26.43 32.95 -6.16
N ASP A 152 -26.28 33.26 -4.87
CA ASP A 152 -27.12 34.27 -4.21
C ASP A 152 -26.95 35.67 -4.81
N LYS A 153 -25.71 36.04 -5.20
CA LYS A 153 -25.47 37.30 -5.91
C LYS A 153 -26.11 37.30 -7.28
N HIS A 154 -25.98 36.20 -8.03
CA HIS A 154 -26.65 36.06 -9.33
C HIS A 154 -28.16 36.21 -9.23
N ALA A 155 -28.79 35.69 -8.18
CA ALA A 155 -30.23 35.85 -7.94
C ALA A 155 -30.64 37.33 -7.72
N VAL A 156 -29.75 38.18 -7.21
CA VAL A 156 -30.03 39.61 -6.97
C VAL A 156 -29.67 40.48 -8.17
N GLU A 157 -28.58 40.16 -8.85
CA GLU A 157 -28.04 40.95 -9.98
C GLU A 157 -28.72 40.63 -11.31
N PHE A 158 -29.35 39.47 -11.46
CA PHE A 158 -30.04 39.11 -12.70
C PHE A 158 -31.28 39.97 -12.91
N HIS A 159 -31.41 40.59 -14.08
CA HIS A 159 -32.57 41.40 -14.48
C HIS A 159 -32.99 40.95 -15.88
N SER A 160 -34.27 40.63 -16.06
CA SER A 160 -34.86 40.33 -17.37
C SER A 160 -36.10 41.19 -17.59
N SER A 161 -36.39 41.50 -18.85
CA SER A 161 -37.62 42.20 -19.24
C SER A 161 -38.84 41.26 -19.28
N ASP A 162 -38.62 39.94 -19.26
CA ASP A 162 -39.66 38.91 -19.15
C ASP A 162 -39.77 38.43 -17.70
N ASP A 163 -40.92 38.71 -17.07
CA ASP A 163 -41.21 38.36 -15.68
C ASP A 163 -41.11 36.84 -15.43
N THR A 164 -41.48 36.00 -16.41
CA THR A 164 -41.47 34.54 -16.21
C THR A 164 -40.05 33.96 -16.24
N GLU A 165 -39.20 34.45 -17.14
CA GLU A 165 -37.78 34.10 -17.17
C GLU A 165 -37.05 34.65 -15.93
N TYR A 166 -37.41 35.87 -15.50
CA TYR A 166 -36.87 36.49 -14.28
C TYR A 166 -37.13 35.63 -13.04
N GLU A 167 -38.38 35.25 -12.79
CA GLU A 167 -38.74 34.40 -11.65
C GLU A 167 -38.05 33.02 -11.71
N GLY A 168 -38.00 32.40 -12.90
CA GLY A 168 -37.37 31.10 -13.09
C GLY A 168 -35.86 31.11 -12.82
N CYS A 169 -35.14 32.12 -13.32
CA CYS A 169 -33.71 32.28 -13.08
C CYS A 169 -33.38 32.54 -11.61
N ILE A 170 -34.19 33.35 -10.91
CA ILE A 170 -34.02 33.60 -9.48
C ILE A 170 -34.27 32.33 -8.68
N ALA A 171 -35.37 31.62 -8.96
CA ALA A 171 -35.70 30.38 -8.27
C ALA A 171 -34.60 29.34 -8.47
N TYR A 172 -34.05 29.22 -9.68
CA TYR A 172 -32.95 28.31 -9.97
C TYR A 172 -31.66 28.70 -9.24
N ALA A 173 -31.29 29.99 -9.25
CA ALA A 173 -30.10 30.47 -8.55
C ALA A 173 -30.22 30.23 -7.03
N LYS A 174 -31.39 30.47 -6.44
CA LYS A 174 -31.66 30.16 -5.02
C LYS A 174 -31.58 28.67 -4.73
N TRP A 175 -32.15 27.84 -5.59
CA TRP A 175 -32.06 26.39 -5.47
C TRP A 175 -30.61 25.89 -5.53
N GLN A 176 -29.78 26.44 -6.43
CA GLN A 176 -28.35 26.12 -6.50
C GLN A 176 -27.63 26.52 -5.21
N ALA A 177 -27.87 27.74 -4.70
CA ALA A 177 -27.27 28.17 -3.44
C ALA A 177 -27.63 27.24 -2.27
N ASP A 178 -28.90 26.83 -2.18
CA ASP A 178 -29.36 25.88 -1.16
C ASP A 178 -28.76 24.48 -1.35
N LEU A 179 -28.60 24.03 -2.60
CA LEU A 179 -27.96 22.75 -2.92
C LEU A 179 -26.51 22.71 -2.45
N HIS A 180 -25.70 23.73 -2.78
CA HIS A 180 -24.29 23.81 -2.37
C HIS A 180 -24.15 23.84 -0.84
N ARG A 181 -25.01 24.61 -0.14
CA ARG A 181 -25.07 24.60 1.33
C ARG A 181 -25.46 23.24 1.89
N SER A 182 -26.42 22.55 1.27
CA SER A 182 -26.82 21.22 1.69
C SER A 182 -25.69 20.19 1.53
N LEU A 183 -24.91 20.28 0.45
CA LEU A 183 -23.72 19.44 0.23
C LEU A 183 -22.65 19.74 1.26
N ALA A 184 -22.38 21.01 1.56
CA ALA A 184 -21.41 21.41 2.58
C ALA A 184 -21.81 20.85 3.97
N LEU A 185 -23.10 20.92 4.33
CA LEU A 185 -23.61 20.34 5.57
C LEU A 185 -23.47 18.80 5.60
N GLN A 186 -23.79 18.13 4.49
CA GLN A 186 -23.63 16.67 4.38
C GLN A 186 -22.17 16.26 4.52
N PHE A 187 -21.24 16.92 3.83
CA PHE A 187 -19.81 16.64 3.92
C PHE A 187 -19.25 16.94 5.31
N THR A 188 -19.66 18.05 5.92
CA THR A 188 -19.29 18.37 7.31
C THR A 188 -19.72 17.25 8.27
N HIS A 189 -20.93 16.71 8.09
CA HIS A 189 -21.40 15.59 8.91
C HIS A 189 -20.63 14.30 8.62
N GLN A 190 -20.39 13.97 7.35
CA GLN A 190 -19.66 12.76 6.95
C GLN A 190 -18.20 12.78 7.39
N TRP A 191 -17.55 13.94 7.39
CA TRP A 191 -16.13 14.08 7.73
C TRP A 191 -15.89 14.33 9.21
N LYS A 192 -16.92 14.61 10.01
CA LYS A 192 -16.78 14.91 11.44
C LYS A 192 -16.00 13.84 12.20
N ASP A 193 -16.38 12.58 12.04
CA ASP A 193 -15.73 11.46 12.74
C ASP A 193 -14.31 11.21 12.21
N THR A 194 -14.12 11.36 10.89
CA THR A 194 -12.81 11.21 10.23
C THR A 194 -11.82 12.27 10.69
N CYS A 195 -12.21 13.55 10.70
CA CYS A 195 -11.37 14.65 11.18
C CYS A 195 -11.04 14.47 12.67
N ALA A 196 -12.03 14.14 13.50
CA ALA A 196 -11.80 13.91 14.92
C ALA A 196 -10.84 12.74 15.18
N TRP A 197 -10.96 11.65 14.42
CA TRP A 197 -10.02 10.54 14.49
C TRP A 197 -8.61 10.97 14.04
N MET A 198 -8.48 11.66 12.91
CA MET A 198 -7.18 12.10 12.42
C MET A 198 -6.51 13.10 13.38
N ASP A 199 -7.25 13.99 14.03
CA ASP A 199 -6.70 14.93 15.02
C ASP A 199 -6.24 14.22 16.30
N SER A 200 -6.89 13.11 16.68
CA SER A 200 -6.45 12.30 17.82
C SER A 200 -5.14 11.54 17.54
N VAL A 201 -4.91 11.11 16.30
CA VAL A 201 -3.67 10.43 15.91
C VAL A 201 -2.49 11.40 15.94
N ASP A 202 -2.66 12.62 15.43
CA ASP A 202 -1.60 13.63 15.44
C ASP A 202 -1.15 14.00 16.87
N THR A 203 -2.07 13.96 17.86
CA THR A 203 -1.72 14.24 19.26
C THR A 203 -0.96 13.12 19.97
N GLU A 204 -1.03 11.88 19.47
CA GLU A 204 -0.30 10.74 20.05
C GLU A 204 1.14 10.67 19.54
N ASP A 205 1.43 11.16 18.33
CA ASP A 205 2.77 11.16 17.74
C ASP A 205 3.70 12.28 18.28
N GLU A 206 3.17 13.25 19.04
CA GLU A 206 3.94 14.33 19.69
C GLU A 206 4.42 14.04 21.13
N LEU A 207 4.11 12.86 21.69
CA LEU A 207 4.49 12.43 23.06
C LEU A 207 5.60 11.35 23.08
#